data_AF-A0A812ITD0-F1
#
_entry.id   AF-A0A812ITD0-F1
#
_cell.length_a   1.000
_cell.length_b   1.000
_cell.length_c   1.000
_cell.angle_alpha   90.00
_cell.angle_beta   90.00
_cell.angle_gamma   90.00
#
_symmetry.space_group_name_H-M   'P 1'
#
loop_
_entity.id
_entity.type
_entity.pdbx_description
1 polymer ?
#
loop_
_entity_poly.entity_id
_entity_poly.type
_entity_poly.pdbx_seq_one_letter_code
_entity_poly.pdbx_strand_id
1 'polypeptide(L)'
;SRCYQKNLAHLKHFVHPGDRHYRMGLVHFPTRKGVRVQKEFPTLRDLFNFCDPDESGNISKEEFQGAWDLLVDLPPAVFGMEGTSLKGSPEQAWESAAGDERSHLTFAQFAKWAADMKIQLPVGVDPSDAAAAPWQQFPRTLCARVVRTYCAAEEAKTNMPHIPECLRLIGRAEGGSKILDELLGQLKDSATNFNTQILQDRPCRFQYKDRCPCVNFKVQKHVLGCEGMR
;
A
#
# COMPACT_ATOMS: atom_id res chain seq x y z
N SER A 1 -11.51 -3.68 16.10
CA SER A 1 -12.81 -4.37 16.21
C SER A 1 -13.04 -4.83 17.65
N ARG A 2 -14.26 -4.70 18.19
CA ARG A 2 -14.61 -5.13 19.59
C ARG A 2 -15.00 -6.61 19.71
N CYS A 3 -14.76 -7.41 18.67
CA CYS A 3 -15.08 -8.82 18.72
C CYS A 3 -14.05 -9.57 19.56
N TYR A 4 -14.49 -10.18 20.65
CA TYR A 4 -13.64 -11.00 21.51
C TYR A 4 -13.48 -12.42 20.98
N GLN A 5 -14.36 -12.87 20.07
CA GLN A 5 -14.31 -14.21 19.49
C GLN A 5 -13.43 -14.21 18.24
N LYS A 6 -12.23 -14.80 18.36
CA LYS A 6 -11.26 -14.91 17.25
C LYS A 6 -11.13 -16.34 16.71
N ASN A 7 -12.02 -17.25 17.08
CA ASN A 7 -11.96 -18.63 16.62
C ASN A 7 -12.36 -18.74 15.13
N LEU A 8 -11.86 -19.77 14.44
CA LEU A 8 -12.11 -19.97 13.01
C LEU A 8 -13.59 -20.13 12.66
N ALA A 9 -14.41 -20.70 13.56
CA ALA A 9 -15.84 -20.81 13.33
C ALA A 9 -16.50 -19.43 13.27
N HIS A 10 -16.15 -18.52 14.19
CA HIS A 10 -16.62 -17.15 14.20
C HIS A 10 -16.18 -16.38 12.95
N LEU A 11 -14.90 -16.47 12.57
CA LEU A 11 -14.37 -15.79 11.38
C LEU A 11 -15.00 -16.27 10.06
N LYS A 12 -15.52 -17.50 10.00
CA LYS A 12 -16.26 -18.01 8.84
C LYS A 12 -17.68 -17.42 8.71
N HIS A 13 -18.26 -16.97 9.80
CA HIS A 13 -19.65 -16.52 9.84
C HIS A 13 -19.80 -15.00 10.01
N PHE A 14 -18.80 -14.33 10.57
CA PHE A 14 -18.86 -12.92 10.90
C PHE A 14 -17.71 -12.16 10.26
N VAL A 15 -18.07 -11.05 9.65
CA VAL A 15 -17.17 -10.14 8.98
C VAL A 15 -16.95 -8.93 9.88
N HIS A 16 -15.70 -8.51 10.06
CA HIS A 16 -15.31 -7.43 10.95
C HIS A 16 -15.00 -6.15 10.18
N PRO A 17 -15.13 -4.97 10.83
CA PRO A 17 -14.60 -3.74 10.27
C PRO A 17 -13.12 -3.92 9.92
N GLY A 18 -12.77 -3.68 8.65
CA GLY A 18 -11.45 -3.91 8.07
C GLY A 18 -11.35 -5.11 7.13
N ASP A 19 -12.21 -6.12 7.29
CA ASP A 19 -12.22 -7.30 6.41
C ASP A 19 -12.69 -6.93 5.00
N ARG A 20 -12.14 -7.58 3.96
CA ARG A 20 -12.53 -7.31 2.55
C ARG A 20 -14.03 -7.53 2.30
N HIS A 21 -14.60 -8.57 2.91
CA HIS A 21 -16.04 -8.83 2.82
C HIS A 21 -16.90 -7.74 3.48
N TYR A 22 -16.32 -6.93 4.38
CA TYR A 22 -17.05 -5.84 5.04
C TYR A 22 -17.42 -4.76 4.03
N ARG A 23 -16.49 -4.51 3.10
CA ARG A 23 -16.54 -3.49 2.05
C ARG A 23 -17.60 -3.82 1.00
N MET A 24 -17.70 -5.10 0.64
CA MET A 24 -18.68 -5.59 -0.34
C MET A 24 -20.13 -5.58 0.15
N GLY A 25 -20.43 -5.03 1.33
CA GLY A 25 -21.78 -5.00 1.89
C GLY A 25 -22.33 -6.38 2.24
N LEU A 26 -21.49 -7.41 2.25
CA LEU A 26 -21.87 -8.79 2.58
C LEU A 26 -22.07 -9.01 4.09
N VAL A 27 -21.81 -7.98 4.90
CA VAL A 27 -22.11 -8.00 6.33
C VAL A 27 -23.60 -7.77 6.53
N HIS A 28 -24.27 -8.77 7.07
CA HIS A 28 -25.62 -8.60 7.58
C HIS A 28 -25.57 -7.88 8.94
N PHE A 29 -26.02 -6.62 8.97
CA PHE A 29 -26.19 -5.87 10.22
C PHE A 29 -27.56 -6.22 10.82
N PRO A 30 -27.62 -6.99 11.93
CA PRO A 30 -28.89 -7.37 12.52
C PRO A 30 -29.59 -6.14 13.09
N THR A 31 -30.92 -6.16 13.04
CA THR A 31 -31.74 -5.21 13.79
C THR A 31 -31.70 -5.60 15.27
N ARG A 32 -31.24 -4.71 16.15
CA ARG A 32 -31.26 -4.91 17.60
C ARG A 32 -32.33 -3.99 18.21
N LYS A 33 -33.33 -4.59 18.87
CA LYS A 33 -34.45 -3.85 19.49
C LYS A 33 -35.18 -2.91 18.51
N GLY A 34 -35.39 -3.35 17.28
CA GLY A 34 -36.03 -2.54 16.23
C GLY A 34 -35.13 -1.48 15.57
N VAL A 35 -33.87 -1.34 16.02
CA VAL A 35 -32.90 -0.38 15.45
C VAL A 35 -31.89 -1.12 14.58
N ARG A 36 -31.72 -0.68 13.34
CA ARG A 36 -30.67 -1.21 12.45
C ARG A 36 -29.30 -0.84 13.02
N VAL A 37 -28.44 -1.83 13.24
CA VAL A 37 -27.07 -1.56 13.67
C VAL A 37 -26.35 -0.83 12.54
N GLN A 38 -25.86 0.37 12.83
CA GLN A 38 -25.12 1.18 11.87
C GLN A 38 -23.69 0.67 11.71
N LYS A 39 -23.09 0.95 10.55
CA LYS A 39 -21.67 0.65 10.29
C LYS A 39 -20.80 1.56 11.15
N GLU A 40 -19.77 0.97 11.76
CA GLU A 40 -18.79 1.71 12.54
C GLU A 40 -17.47 1.79 11.79
N PHE A 41 -16.90 2.99 11.70
CA PHE A 41 -15.59 3.26 11.11
C PHE A 41 -14.71 3.87 12.19
N PRO A 42 -13.79 3.09 12.80
CA PRO A 42 -12.92 3.60 13.86
C PRO A 42 -11.99 4.72 13.39
N THR A 43 -11.57 4.66 12.12
CA THR A 43 -10.63 5.61 11.54
C THR A 43 -11.06 6.03 10.13
N LEU A 44 -10.50 7.16 9.68
CA LEU A 44 -10.66 7.63 8.31
C LEU A 44 -10.03 6.68 7.30
N ARG A 45 -8.96 5.98 7.69
CA ARG A 45 -8.36 4.92 6.89
C ARG A 45 -9.30 3.74 6.70
N ASP A 46 -10.04 3.34 7.72
CA ASP A 46 -11.05 2.28 7.61
C ASP A 46 -12.19 2.71 6.67
N LEU A 47 -12.60 3.98 6.73
CA LEU A 47 -13.60 4.53 5.82
C LEU A 47 -13.09 4.60 4.37
N PHE A 48 -11.86 5.03 4.15
CA PHE A 48 -11.24 5.01 2.83
C PHE A 48 -11.16 3.59 2.26
N ASN A 49 -10.65 2.65 3.05
CA ASN A 49 -10.56 1.24 2.68
C ASN A 49 -11.94 0.66 2.37
N PHE A 50 -13.00 1.14 3.01
CA PHE A 50 -14.36 0.74 2.67
C PHE A 50 -14.80 1.19 1.28
N CYS A 51 -14.44 2.41 0.89
CA CYS A 51 -14.68 2.95 -0.46
C CYS A 51 -13.74 2.37 -1.53
N ASP A 52 -12.65 1.70 -1.12
CA ASP A 52 -11.65 1.03 -1.98
C ASP A 52 -11.76 -0.50 -1.83
N PRO A 53 -12.78 -1.14 -2.46
CA PRO A 53 -13.04 -2.57 -2.30
C PRO A 53 -11.96 -3.46 -2.93
N ASP A 54 -11.27 -2.97 -3.96
CA ASP A 54 -10.23 -3.72 -4.68
C ASP A 54 -8.84 -3.58 -4.03
N GLU A 55 -8.70 -2.70 -3.03
CA GLU A 55 -7.45 -2.43 -2.31
C GLU A 55 -6.36 -1.86 -3.21
N SER A 56 -6.74 -1.17 -4.28
CA SER A 56 -5.79 -0.52 -5.20
C SER A 56 -5.07 0.67 -4.56
N GLY A 57 -5.58 1.19 -3.45
CA GLY A 57 -5.12 2.41 -2.80
C GLY A 57 -5.63 3.68 -3.48
N ASN A 58 -6.52 3.56 -4.47
CA ASN A 58 -7.10 4.66 -5.23
C ASN A 58 -8.60 4.40 -5.43
N ILE A 59 -9.45 5.36 -5.04
CA ILE A 59 -10.89 5.21 -5.23
C ILE A 59 -11.26 5.76 -6.61
N SER A 60 -11.93 4.98 -7.44
CA SER A 60 -12.51 5.43 -8.71
C SER A 60 -13.79 6.25 -8.49
N LYS A 61 -14.24 6.97 -9.53
CA LYS A 61 -15.50 7.74 -9.44
C LYS A 61 -16.70 6.84 -9.15
N GLU A 62 -16.74 5.68 -9.78
CA GLU A 62 -17.79 4.68 -9.65
C GLU A 62 -17.79 4.05 -8.23
N GLU A 63 -16.60 3.78 -7.69
CA GLU A 63 -16.45 3.26 -6.33
C GLU A 63 -16.90 4.28 -5.28
N PHE A 64 -16.53 5.55 -5.47
CA PHE A 64 -16.98 6.63 -4.59
C PHE A 64 -18.49 6.84 -4.66
N GLN A 65 -19.08 6.83 -5.86
CA GLN A 65 -20.52 6.89 -6.07
C GLN A 65 -21.23 5.68 -5.41
N GLY A 66 -20.70 4.47 -5.57
CA GLY A 66 -21.25 3.27 -4.95
C GLY A 66 -21.19 3.28 -3.42
N ALA A 67 -20.24 4.02 -2.84
CA ALA A 67 -20.13 4.22 -1.40
C ALA A 67 -20.95 5.43 -0.89
N TRP A 68 -21.50 6.27 -1.76
CA TRP A 68 -22.09 7.56 -1.38
C TRP A 68 -23.27 7.45 -0.42
N ASP A 69 -24.22 6.56 -0.69
CA ASP A 69 -25.39 6.35 0.18
C ASP A 69 -24.97 6.04 1.62
N LEU A 70 -23.85 5.33 1.77
CA LEU A 70 -23.30 4.96 3.08
C LEU A 70 -22.56 6.10 3.75
N LEU A 71 -21.94 6.99 2.98
CA LEU A 71 -21.31 8.21 3.48
C LEU A 71 -22.37 9.20 3.99
N VAL A 72 -23.50 9.30 3.29
CA VAL A 72 -24.65 10.13 3.70
C VAL A 72 -25.30 9.59 4.98
N ASP A 73 -25.38 8.26 5.10
CA ASP A 73 -25.94 7.55 6.26
C ASP A 73 -24.98 7.47 7.47
N LEU A 74 -23.80 8.08 7.41
CA LEU A 74 -22.89 8.09 8.56
C LEU A 74 -23.57 8.73 9.79
N PRO A 75 -23.35 8.16 11.00
CA PRO A 75 -24.01 8.66 12.19
C PRO A 75 -23.55 10.10 12.48
N PRO A 76 -24.44 10.98 12.98
CA PRO A 76 -24.11 12.38 13.26
C PRO A 76 -22.89 12.57 14.16
N ALA A 77 -22.61 11.63 15.06
CA ALA A 77 -21.45 11.65 15.96
C ALA A 77 -20.09 11.59 15.22
N VAL A 78 -20.07 11.13 13.97
CA VAL A 78 -18.88 11.14 13.11
C VAL A 78 -18.63 12.55 12.57
N PHE A 79 -19.66 13.39 12.49
CA PHE A 79 -19.53 14.79 12.13
C PHE A 79 -19.28 15.59 13.40
N GLY A 80 -18.36 16.54 13.33
CA GLY A 80 -17.97 17.36 14.49
C GLY A 80 -19.03 18.28 15.07
N MET A 81 -20.25 18.25 14.53
CA MET A 81 -21.37 19.10 14.90
C MET A 81 -22.67 18.30 14.86
N GLU A 82 -23.52 18.47 15.87
CA GLU A 82 -24.85 17.88 15.89
C GLU A 82 -25.67 18.39 14.71
N GLY A 83 -26.30 17.46 13.96
CA GLY A 83 -27.21 17.79 12.85
C GLY A 83 -26.54 18.01 11.49
N THR A 84 -25.22 17.85 11.37
CA THR A 84 -24.56 17.80 10.06
C THR A 84 -24.70 16.42 9.43
N SER A 85 -25.25 16.40 8.22
CA SER A 85 -25.19 15.27 7.30
C SER A 85 -24.60 15.78 5.98
N LEU A 86 -23.96 14.91 5.21
CA LEU A 86 -23.47 15.26 3.89
C LEU A 86 -24.65 15.70 3.02
N LYS A 87 -24.57 16.91 2.48
CA LYS A 87 -25.55 17.46 1.55
C LYS A 87 -24.92 17.57 0.17
N GLY A 88 -25.69 17.27 -0.87
CA GLY A 88 -25.27 17.40 -2.26
C GLY A 88 -25.36 16.08 -3.03
N SER A 89 -25.05 16.16 -4.32
CA SER A 89 -24.94 14.98 -5.17
C SER A 89 -23.55 14.34 -5.04
N PRO A 90 -23.42 13.03 -5.29
CA PRO A 90 -22.11 12.37 -5.27
C PRO A 90 -21.13 12.98 -6.28
N GLU A 91 -21.61 13.52 -7.40
CA GLU A 91 -20.79 14.20 -8.41
C GLU A 91 -20.16 15.47 -7.86
N GLN A 92 -20.94 16.30 -7.15
CA GLN A 92 -20.43 17.52 -6.53
C GLN A 92 -19.40 17.21 -5.45
N ALA A 93 -19.65 16.16 -4.66
CA ALA A 93 -18.70 15.71 -3.65
C ALA A 93 -17.42 15.15 -4.27
N TRP A 94 -17.54 14.40 -5.37
CA TRP A 94 -16.40 13.90 -6.15
C TRP A 94 -15.57 15.05 -6.72
N GLU A 95 -16.19 16.02 -7.39
CA GLU A 95 -15.52 17.21 -7.93
C GLU A 95 -14.79 17.98 -6.82
N SER A 96 -15.42 18.14 -5.66
CA SER A 96 -14.78 18.77 -4.49
C SER A 96 -13.60 17.96 -3.95
N ALA A 97 -13.62 16.64 -4.06
CA ALA A 97 -12.62 15.75 -3.45
C ALA A 97 -11.43 15.46 -4.38
N ALA A 98 -11.71 15.12 -5.63
CA ALA A 98 -10.73 14.75 -6.65
C ALA A 98 -10.24 15.95 -7.48
N GLY A 99 -11.11 16.96 -7.68
CA GLY A 99 -10.95 18.00 -8.70
C GLY A 99 -11.39 17.53 -10.10
N ASP A 100 -11.57 18.49 -11.01
CA ASP A 100 -12.19 18.25 -12.33
C ASP A 100 -11.44 17.27 -13.25
N GLU A 101 -10.11 17.16 -13.10
CA GLU A 101 -9.27 16.44 -14.06
C GLU A 101 -8.79 15.06 -13.60
N ARG A 102 -9.15 14.62 -12.39
CA ARG A 102 -8.60 13.37 -11.83
C ARG A 102 -9.58 12.20 -11.97
N SER A 103 -9.03 11.08 -12.44
CA SER A 103 -9.78 9.81 -12.56
C SER A 103 -9.94 9.06 -11.25
N HIS A 104 -9.15 9.39 -10.23
CA HIS A 104 -9.12 8.67 -8.96
C HIS A 104 -8.78 9.57 -7.76
N LEU A 105 -9.12 9.05 -6.58
CA LEU A 105 -8.91 9.67 -5.28
C LEU A 105 -7.90 8.87 -4.45
N THR A 106 -6.75 9.47 -4.16
CA THR A 106 -5.79 8.92 -3.19
C THR A 106 -6.26 9.12 -1.75
N PHE A 107 -5.71 8.36 -0.81
CA PHE A 107 -6.03 8.54 0.62
C PHE A 107 -5.78 9.98 1.11
N ALA A 108 -4.72 10.64 0.65
CA ALA A 108 -4.41 12.01 1.07
C ALA A 108 -5.48 13.01 0.61
N GLN A 109 -6.00 12.86 -0.62
CA GLN A 109 -7.09 13.68 -1.13
C GLN A 109 -8.39 13.39 -0.39
N PHE A 110 -8.69 12.12 -0.15
CA PHE A 110 -9.87 11.70 0.60
C PHE A 110 -9.85 12.25 2.02
N ALA A 111 -8.69 12.20 2.68
CA ALA A 111 -8.52 12.72 4.03
C ALA A 111 -8.72 14.24 4.10
N LYS A 112 -8.19 14.97 3.11
CA LYS A 112 -8.43 16.41 2.97
C LYS A 112 -9.92 16.70 2.77
N TRP A 113 -10.56 16.02 1.83
CA TRP A 113 -12.00 16.17 1.57
C TRP A 113 -12.85 15.89 2.81
N ALA A 114 -12.56 14.82 3.54
CA ALA A 114 -13.27 14.47 4.76
C ALA A 114 -13.13 15.56 5.84
N ALA A 115 -11.95 16.16 5.97
CA ALA A 115 -11.74 17.30 6.87
C ALA A 115 -12.54 18.54 6.44
N ASP A 116 -12.62 18.81 5.14
CA ASP A 116 -13.44 19.90 4.58
C ASP A 116 -14.94 19.68 4.88
N MET A 117 -15.39 18.42 4.80
CA MET A 117 -16.74 17.96 5.16
C MET A 117 -16.98 17.81 6.68
N LYS A 118 -16.01 18.18 7.52
CA LYS A 118 -16.10 18.11 8.99
C LYS A 118 -16.31 16.70 9.57
N ILE A 119 -15.83 15.68 8.86
CA ILE A 119 -15.77 14.31 9.36
C ILE A 119 -14.64 14.23 10.41
N GLN A 120 -15.00 13.96 11.65
CA GLN A 120 -14.08 13.87 12.80
C GLN A 120 -13.74 12.41 13.13
N LEU A 121 -13.09 11.73 12.18
CA LEU A 121 -12.49 10.42 12.44
C LEU A 121 -10.98 10.56 12.66
N PRO A 122 -10.38 9.82 13.60
CA PRO A 122 -8.93 9.68 13.66
C PRO A 122 -8.38 9.22 12.30
N VAL A 123 -7.24 9.75 11.86
CA VAL A 123 -6.72 9.45 10.51
C VAL A 123 -6.46 7.95 10.30
N GLY A 124 -6.04 7.23 11.36
CA GLY A 124 -5.77 5.79 11.28
C GLY A 124 -4.45 5.45 10.60
N VAL A 125 -3.47 6.37 10.64
CA VAL A 125 -2.08 6.07 10.30
C VAL A 125 -1.39 5.77 11.62
N ASP A 126 -1.19 4.49 11.92
CA ASP A 126 -0.38 4.12 13.08
C ASP A 126 1.05 4.62 12.84
N PRO A 127 1.64 5.41 13.74
CA PRO A 127 3.03 5.87 13.57
C PRO A 127 4.01 4.69 13.53
N SER A 128 3.63 3.52 14.06
CA SER A 128 4.35 2.26 13.96
C SER A 128 4.41 1.71 12.52
N ASP A 129 3.41 1.93 11.68
CA ASP A 129 3.44 1.49 10.27
C ASP A 129 4.39 2.35 9.43
N ALA A 130 4.58 3.62 9.79
CA ALA A 130 5.60 4.46 9.18
C ALA A 130 7.03 3.98 9.51
N ALA A 131 7.22 3.29 10.64
CA ALA A 131 8.48 2.64 11.00
C ALA A 131 8.66 1.26 10.33
N ALA A 132 7.57 0.57 9.96
CA ALA A 132 7.59 -0.73 9.30
C ALA A 132 7.83 -0.66 7.77
N ALA A 133 7.80 0.54 7.18
CA ALA A 133 8.16 0.77 5.78
C ALA A 133 9.47 1.58 5.64
N PRO A 134 10.63 1.07 6.10
CA PRO A 134 11.91 1.79 6.03
C PRO A 134 12.30 2.18 4.59
N TRP A 135 11.76 1.49 3.58
CA TRP A 135 11.96 1.80 2.16
C TRP A 135 11.29 3.11 1.71
N GLN A 136 10.29 3.64 2.43
CA GLN A 136 9.66 4.94 2.12
C GLN A 136 10.48 6.14 2.61
N GLN A 137 11.46 5.93 3.51
CA GLN A 137 12.35 6.98 4.01
C GLN A 137 13.56 7.23 3.11
N PHE A 138 13.83 6.35 2.14
CA PHE A 138 14.89 6.61 1.17
C PHE A 138 14.38 7.59 0.11
N PRO A 139 15.13 8.66 -0.20
CA PRO A 139 14.84 9.50 -1.35
C PRO A 139 14.64 8.62 -2.58
N ARG A 140 13.58 8.87 -3.37
CA ARG A 140 13.29 8.09 -4.60
C ARG A 140 14.51 7.95 -5.53
N THR A 141 15.42 8.92 -5.48
CA THR A 141 16.71 8.93 -6.20
C THR A 141 17.71 7.87 -5.72
N LEU A 142 17.72 7.56 -4.42
CA LEU A 142 18.60 6.57 -3.81
C LEU A 142 18.12 5.14 -4.10
N CYS A 143 16.81 4.89 -4.03
CA CYS A 143 16.23 3.61 -4.43
C CYS A 143 16.53 3.29 -5.91
N ALA A 144 16.39 4.29 -6.79
CA ALA A 144 16.69 4.13 -8.21
C ALA A 144 18.19 3.92 -8.52
N ARG A 145 19.10 4.44 -7.68
CA ARG A 145 20.55 4.16 -7.79
C ARG A 145 20.87 2.73 -7.34
N VAL A 146 20.36 2.31 -6.18
CA VAL A 146 20.62 0.96 -5.64
C VAL A 146 20.09 -0.13 -6.58
N VAL A 147 18.88 0.03 -7.12
CA VAL A 147 18.30 -0.91 -8.08
C VAL A 147 19.13 -0.96 -9.38
N ARG A 148 19.57 0.19 -9.91
CA ARG A 148 20.45 0.22 -11.09
C ARG A 148 21.78 -0.48 -10.86
N THR A 149 22.42 -0.23 -9.72
CA THR A 149 23.70 -0.88 -9.38
C THR A 149 23.53 -2.40 -9.20
N TYR A 150 22.43 -2.84 -8.59
CA TYR A 150 22.14 -4.26 -8.42
C TYR A 150 21.84 -4.96 -9.76
N CYS A 151 21.03 -4.34 -10.63
CA CYS A 151 20.75 -4.86 -11.98
C CYS A 151 22.02 -4.93 -12.84
N ALA A 152 22.86 -3.89 -12.82
CA ALA A 152 24.15 -3.90 -13.53
C ALA A 152 25.10 -4.99 -13.00
N ALA A 153 25.09 -5.25 -11.69
CA ALA A 153 25.87 -6.32 -11.09
C ALA A 153 25.36 -7.73 -11.46
N GLU A 154 24.04 -7.94 -11.53
CA GLU A 154 23.44 -9.20 -12.00
C GLU A 154 23.72 -9.45 -13.49
N GLU A 155 23.62 -8.43 -14.34
CA GLU A 155 24.04 -8.55 -15.74
C GLU A 155 25.53 -8.91 -15.87
N ALA A 156 26.39 -8.32 -15.03
CA ALA A 156 27.81 -8.64 -15.01
C ALA A 156 28.12 -10.09 -14.54
N LYS A 157 27.31 -10.67 -13.63
CA LYS A 157 27.46 -12.07 -13.19
C LYS A 157 27.19 -13.08 -14.30
N THR A 158 26.33 -12.75 -15.26
CA THR A 158 26.06 -13.65 -16.40
C THR A 158 27.16 -13.64 -17.45
N ASN A 159 28.12 -12.71 -17.38
CA ASN A 159 29.14 -12.53 -18.41
C ASN A 159 30.60 -12.37 -17.92
N MET A 160 30.91 -12.45 -16.62
CA MET A 160 32.31 -12.42 -16.15
C MET A 160 32.59 -13.29 -14.91
N PRO A 161 33.73 -14.01 -14.85
CA PRO A 161 34.07 -14.89 -13.72
C PRO A 161 34.71 -14.22 -12.47
N HIS A 162 34.84 -12.89 -12.37
CA HIS A 162 35.55 -12.24 -11.25
C HIS A 162 34.81 -11.05 -10.61
N ILE A 163 33.76 -11.36 -9.85
CA ILE A 163 32.97 -10.43 -9.01
C ILE A 163 33.81 -9.58 -8.01
N PRO A 164 34.91 -10.08 -7.39
CA PRO A 164 35.67 -9.29 -6.41
C PRO A 164 36.37 -8.06 -6.99
N GLU A 165 36.67 -8.05 -8.29
CA GLU A 165 37.46 -6.99 -8.92
C GLU A 165 36.58 -5.80 -9.37
N CYS A 166 35.32 -6.06 -9.74
CA CYS A 166 34.34 -5.02 -10.07
C CYS A 166 33.94 -4.18 -8.83
N LEU A 167 33.74 -4.82 -7.67
CA LEU A 167 33.44 -4.10 -6.42
C LEU A 167 34.62 -3.22 -5.98
N ARG A 168 35.86 -3.65 -6.29
CA ARG A 168 37.08 -2.91 -5.99
C ARG A 168 37.28 -1.70 -6.91
N LEU A 169 36.81 -1.76 -8.16
CA LEU A 169 36.85 -0.63 -9.09
C LEU A 169 35.81 0.45 -8.76
N ILE A 170 34.61 0.04 -8.31
CA ILE A 170 33.57 0.98 -7.85
C ILE A 170 34.04 1.74 -6.60
N GLY A 171 34.76 1.07 -5.69
CA GLY A 171 35.35 1.71 -4.50
C GLY A 171 36.49 2.70 -4.75
N ARG A 172 37.04 2.78 -5.98
CA ARG A 172 38.11 3.73 -6.33
C ARG A 172 37.63 5.01 -7.03
N ALA A 173 36.43 5.00 -7.60
CA ALA A 173 35.93 6.13 -8.40
C ALA A 173 35.34 7.26 -7.57
N GLU A 174 34.96 7.02 -6.32
CA GLU A 174 34.37 8.03 -5.45
C GLU A 174 35.08 7.96 -4.10
N GLY A 175 35.69 9.07 -3.66
CA GLY A 175 36.43 9.22 -2.40
C GLY A 175 35.54 9.08 -1.15
N GLY A 176 34.84 7.96 -1.03
CA GLY A 176 33.79 7.68 -0.05
C GLY A 176 33.98 6.31 0.63
N SER A 177 35.23 5.90 0.89
CA SER A 177 35.54 4.63 1.60
C SER A 177 34.72 4.49 2.88
N LYS A 178 34.58 5.56 3.68
CA LYS A 178 33.86 5.50 4.97
C LYS A 178 32.36 5.22 4.82
N ILE A 179 31.69 5.82 3.83
CA ILE A 179 30.25 5.62 3.61
C ILE A 179 29.99 4.22 3.04
N LEU A 180 30.87 3.73 2.17
CA LEU A 180 30.75 2.38 1.63
C LEU A 180 31.01 1.33 2.71
N ASP A 181 32.02 1.54 3.57
CA ASP A 181 32.33 0.64 4.68
C ASP A 181 31.20 0.63 5.73
N GLU A 182 30.57 1.78 5.99
CA GLU A 182 29.41 1.88 6.89
C GLU A 182 28.17 1.20 6.31
N LEU A 183 27.87 1.40 5.02
CA LEU A 183 26.77 0.72 4.34
C LEU A 183 27.01 -0.80 4.22
N LEU A 184 28.24 -1.22 3.95
CA LEU A 184 28.62 -2.64 3.94
C LEU A 184 28.56 -3.24 5.34
N GLY A 185 28.90 -2.49 6.38
CA GLY A 185 28.70 -2.87 7.79
C GLY A 185 27.23 -3.08 8.11
N GLN A 186 26.38 -2.11 7.82
CA GLN A 186 24.94 -2.18 8.04
C GLN A 186 24.27 -3.33 7.26
N LEU A 187 24.73 -3.62 6.04
CA LEU A 187 24.26 -4.74 5.23
C LEU A 187 24.73 -6.10 5.79
N LYS A 188 25.97 -6.19 6.32
CA LYS A 188 26.46 -7.40 6.99
C LYS A 188 25.71 -7.66 8.28
N ASP A 189 25.46 -6.64 9.10
CA ASP A 189 24.73 -6.78 10.36
C ASP A 189 23.27 -7.15 10.11
N SER A 190 22.65 -6.57 9.08
CA SER A 190 21.31 -6.94 8.61
C SER A 190 21.27 -8.37 8.08
N ALA A 191 22.25 -8.80 7.28
CA ALA A 191 22.31 -10.17 6.77
C ALA A 191 22.57 -11.21 7.87
N THR A 192 23.32 -10.85 8.91
CA THR A 192 23.60 -11.73 10.06
C THR A 192 22.37 -11.87 10.95
N ASN A 193 21.64 -10.78 11.21
CA ASN A 193 20.35 -10.84 11.91
C ASN A 193 19.28 -11.58 11.09
N PHE A 194 19.27 -11.44 9.76
CA PHE A 194 18.33 -12.13 8.89
C PHE A 194 18.61 -13.64 8.78
N ASN A 195 19.88 -14.06 8.76
CA ASN A 195 20.25 -15.48 8.78
C ASN A 195 19.97 -16.15 10.13
N THR A 196 20.08 -15.42 11.24
CA THR A 196 19.80 -15.97 12.58
C THR A 196 18.31 -16.21 12.78
N GLN A 197 17.45 -15.40 12.15
CA GLN A 197 16.00 -15.52 12.27
C GLN A 197 15.38 -16.58 11.34
N ILE A 198 16.08 -16.99 10.28
CA ILE A 198 15.62 -18.00 9.31
C ILE A 198 16.06 -19.43 9.67
N LEU A 199 17.12 -19.60 10.47
CA LEU A 199 17.60 -20.95 10.84
C LEU A 199 16.78 -21.67 11.94
N GLN A 200 15.71 -21.05 12.46
CA GLN A 200 14.79 -21.69 13.40
C GLN A 200 13.46 -22.14 12.79
N ASP A 201 13.18 -21.84 11.51
CA ASP A 201 11.98 -22.34 10.83
C ASP A 201 12.31 -22.92 9.44
N ARG A 202 11.66 -24.05 9.14
CA ARG A 202 11.87 -24.93 7.98
C ARG A 202 11.76 -24.23 6.59
N PRO A 203 12.28 -24.86 5.51
CA PRO A 203 12.60 -24.16 4.28
C PRO A 203 11.36 -23.89 3.42
N CYS A 204 10.97 -22.63 3.33
CA CYS A 204 10.03 -22.14 2.31
C CYS A 204 10.82 -21.44 1.19
N ARG A 205 10.70 -22.00 -0.01
CA ARG A 205 11.20 -21.46 -1.28
C ARG A 205 10.42 -20.18 -1.61
N PHE A 206 10.92 -19.00 -1.21
CA PHE A 206 10.29 -17.73 -1.55
C PHE A 206 10.82 -17.21 -2.90
N GLN A 207 9.93 -17.09 -3.90
CA GLN A 207 10.19 -16.38 -5.14
C GLN A 207 9.95 -14.87 -4.91
N TYR A 208 10.99 -14.05 -5.07
CA TYR A 208 11.01 -12.62 -4.76
C TYR A 208 10.46 -11.71 -5.87
N LYS A 209 9.74 -12.23 -6.87
CA LYS A 209 9.43 -11.47 -8.09
C LYS A 209 8.33 -10.42 -7.96
N ASP A 210 7.47 -10.48 -6.94
CA ASP A 210 6.18 -9.76 -7.00
C ASP A 210 5.97 -8.64 -5.96
N ARG A 211 7.02 -8.13 -5.29
CA ARG A 211 6.84 -7.11 -4.22
C ARG A 211 7.62 -5.80 -4.40
N CYS A 212 8.08 -5.47 -5.60
CA CYS A 212 8.62 -4.14 -5.88
C CYS A 212 7.79 -3.43 -6.95
N PRO A 213 6.93 -2.45 -6.58
CA PRO A 213 6.14 -1.68 -7.56
C PRO A 213 7.00 -0.76 -8.46
N CYS A 214 8.32 -0.74 -8.28
CA CYS A 214 9.26 0.11 -9.03
C CYS A 214 9.76 -0.51 -10.33
N VAL A 215 9.47 -1.79 -10.61
CA VAL A 215 10.04 -2.52 -11.77
C VAL A 215 8.93 -2.95 -12.73
N ASN A 216 8.44 -2.00 -13.51
CA ASN A 216 7.66 -2.26 -14.73
C ASN A 216 8.42 -1.68 -15.93
N PHE A 217 9.59 -2.25 -16.23
CA PHE A 217 10.29 -1.98 -17.49
C PHE A 217 9.93 -3.08 -18.50
N LYS A 218 9.10 -2.74 -19.49
CA LYS A 218 8.91 -3.55 -20.68
C LYS A 218 10.23 -3.56 -21.48
N VAL A 219 10.92 -4.70 -21.49
CA VAL A 219 11.99 -4.95 -22.46
C VAL A 219 11.32 -5.29 -23.79
N GLN A 220 11.29 -4.35 -24.74
CA GLN A 220 10.95 -4.65 -26.13
C GLN A 220 12.09 -5.46 -26.75
N LYS A 221 11.86 -6.77 -26.95
CA LYS A 221 12.69 -7.58 -27.84
C LYS A 221 12.45 -7.14 -29.28
N HIS A 222 13.41 -6.44 -29.88
CA HIS A 222 13.51 -6.34 -31.32
C HIS A 222 13.85 -7.73 -31.88
N VAL A 223 12.90 -8.33 -32.60
CA VAL A 223 13.14 -9.51 -33.44
C VAL A 223 13.69 -9.00 -34.77
N LEU A 224 14.97 -9.21 -35.02
CA LEU A 224 15.55 -9.09 -36.36
C LEU A 224 15.12 -10.33 -37.16
N GLY A 225 14.20 -10.12 -38.11
CA GLY A 225 13.85 -11.13 -39.10
C GLY A 225 15.00 -11.37 -40.06
N CYS A 226 15.53 -12.59 -40.07
CA CYS A 226 16.23 -13.15 -41.21
C CYS A 226 15.20 -13.85 -42.08
N GLU A 227 14.81 -13.25 -43.21
CA GLU A 227 14.15 -13.97 -44.29
C GLU A 227 15.16 -14.16 -45.43
N GLY A 228 15.48 -15.42 -45.67
CA GLY A 228 16.21 -15.87 -46.85
C GLY A 228 15.25 -16.38 -47.92
N MET A 229 15.64 -16.10 -49.16
CA MET A 229 15.50 -16.94 -50.36
C MET A 229 14.18 -17.69 -50.58
N ARG A 230 13.43 -17.24 -51.60
CA ARG A 230 13.16 -18.01 -52.82
C ARG A 230 12.87 -17.07 -53.98
#